data_AF-A0A427B177-F1
#
_entry.id   AF-A0A427B177-F1
#
_cell.length_a   1.000
_cell.length_b   1.000
_cell.length_c   1.000
_cell.angle_alpha   90.00
_cell.angle_beta   90.00
_cell.angle_gamma   90.00
#
_symmetry.space_group_name_H-M   'P 1'
#
loop_
_entity.id
_entity.type
_entity.pdbx_description
1 polymer ?
#
loop_
_entity_poly.entity_id
_entity_poly.type
_entity_poly.pdbx_seq_one_letter_code
_entity_poly.pdbx_strand_id
1 'polypeptide(L)' 'MATATGTKLVAKRSSKYLEEPLYKRLFREGSKPQSVRQQLEEFLKSRKRVHKWEVDVSIRRLRGQKKFRPALKVP' A
#
# COMPACT_ATOMS: atom_id res chain seq x y z
N MET A 1 -35.96 -12.98 26.00
CA MET A 1 -35.25 -11.86 25.31
C MET A 1 -33.78 -12.25 25.21
N ALA A 2 -33.38 -12.96 24.15
CA ALA A 2 -32.01 -13.44 23.98
C ALA A 2 -31.09 -12.26 23.58
N THR A 3 -30.11 -11.94 24.42
CA THR A 3 -29.09 -10.95 24.12
C THR A 3 -28.15 -11.52 23.06
N ALA A 4 -28.12 -10.89 21.89
CA ALA A 4 -27.21 -11.25 20.81
C ALA A 4 -25.77 -11.17 21.35
N THR A 5 -25.15 -12.33 21.49
CA THR A 5 -23.75 -12.55 21.82
C THR A 5 -22.85 -11.73 20.89
N GLY A 6 -21.82 -11.09 21.45
CA GLY A 6 -20.92 -10.14 20.80
C GLY A 6 -20.00 -10.74 19.73
N THR A 7 -20.54 -11.38 18.70
CA THR A 7 -19.80 -11.88 17.52
C THR A 7 -19.84 -10.89 16.36
N LYS A 8 -19.56 -9.60 16.59
CA LYS A 8 -19.64 -8.58 15.54
C LYS A 8 -18.41 -7.70 15.37
N LEU A 9 -17.18 -8.18 15.62
CA LEU A 9 -15.99 -7.34 15.36
C LEU A 9 -14.74 -8.09 14.83
N VAL A 10 -14.83 -9.38 14.48
CA VAL A 10 -13.68 -10.05 13.82
C VAL A 10 -13.43 -9.46 12.44
N ALA A 11 -14.48 -9.08 11.71
CA ALA A 11 -14.40 -8.42 10.41
C ALA A 11 -13.90 -6.96 10.47
N LYS A 12 -13.91 -6.29 11.64
CA LYS A 12 -13.38 -4.91 11.78
C LYS A 12 -11.89 -4.85 12.12
N ARG A 13 -11.19 -5.98 12.19
CA ARG A 13 -9.74 -5.98 12.44
C ARG A 13 -9.05 -5.41 11.20
N SER A 14 -8.19 -4.41 11.39
CA SER A 14 -7.40 -3.86 10.30
C SER A 14 -6.52 -4.96 9.70
N SER A 15 -6.67 -5.23 8.40
CA SER A 15 -5.85 -6.19 7.69
C SER A 15 -4.36 -5.84 7.85
N LYS A 16 -3.52 -6.80 8.22
CA LYS A 16 -2.08 -6.59 8.38
C LYS A 16 -1.42 -6.15 7.06
N TYR A 17 -1.98 -6.61 5.94
CA TYR A 17 -1.50 -6.35 4.59
C TYR A 17 -2.38 -5.33 3.87
N LEU A 18 -1.83 -4.70 2.83
CA LEU A 18 -2.65 -3.94 1.89
C LEU A 18 -3.63 -4.87 1.16
N GLU A 19 -4.83 -4.35 0.90
CA GLU A 19 -5.83 -5.06 0.07
C GLU A 19 -5.51 -4.96 -1.42
N GLU A 20 -4.81 -3.89 -1.82
CA GLU A 20 -4.34 -3.68 -3.19
C GLU A 20 -2.81 -3.78 -3.28
N PRO A 21 -2.27 -4.31 -4.39
CA PRO A 21 -0.84 -4.31 -4.63
C PRO A 21 -0.23 -2.91 -4.58
N LEU A 22 0.94 -2.78 -3.95
CA LEU A 22 1.61 -1.49 -3.73
C LEU A 22 1.76 -0.66 -5.01
N TYR A 23 2.18 -1.28 -6.12
CA TYR A 23 2.34 -0.56 -7.39
C TYR A 23 1.02 0.00 -7.93
N LYS A 24 -0.12 -0.69 -7.75
CA LYS A 24 -1.41 -0.16 -8.20
C LYS A 24 -1.77 1.09 -7.41
N ARG A 25 -1.57 1.06 -6.08
CA ARG A 25 -1.80 2.21 -5.21
C ARG A 25 -0.88 3.39 -5.53
N LEU A 26 0.42 3.15 -5.70
CA LEU A 26 1.41 4.20 -6.02
C LEU A 26 1.09 4.96 -7.31
N PHE A 27 0.51 4.28 -8.30
CA PHE A 27 0.19 4.85 -9.60
C PHE A 27 -1.31 5.14 -9.80
N ARG A 28 -2.10 5.17 -8.70
CA ARG A 28 -3.56 5.33 -8.76
C ARG A 28 -4.00 6.63 -9.44
N GLU A 29 -3.32 7.73 -9.13
CA GLU A 29 -3.54 9.06 -9.73
C GLU A 29 -2.60 9.32 -10.93
N GLY A 30 -2.00 8.25 -11.47
CA GLY A 30 -1.12 8.29 -12.62
C GLY A 30 0.36 8.39 -12.30
N SER A 31 1.13 8.86 -13.30
CA SER A 31 2.59 8.81 -13.30
C SER A 31 3.25 10.15 -12.92
N LYS A 32 2.51 11.10 -12.33
CA LYS A 32 3.12 12.36 -11.87
C LYS A 32 4.04 12.09 -10.66
N PRO A 33 5.26 12.65 -10.62
CA PRO A 33 6.23 12.35 -9.56
C PRO A 33 5.75 12.78 -8.17
N GLN A 34 4.98 13.87 -8.08
CA GLN A 34 4.44 14.38 -6.82
C GLN A 34 3.38 13.46 -6.23
N SER A 35 2.45 12.97 -7.05
CA SER A 35 1.42 12.02 -6.61
C SER A 35 2.03 10.69 -6.15
N VAL A 36 2.98 10.12 -6.91
CA VAL A 36 3.68 8.88 -6.49
C VAL A 36 4.37 9.05 -5.13
N ARG A 37 4.98 10.22 -4.87
CA ARG A 37 5.59 10.51 -3.57
C ARG A 37 4.56 10.60 -2.46
N GLN A 38 3.45 11.30 -2.69
CA GLN A 38 2.38 11.45 -1.72
C GLN A 38 1.77 10.09 -1.35
N GLN A 39 1.45 9.26 -2.34
CA GLN A 39 0.94 7.90 -2.14
C GLN A 39 1.95 7.01 -1.40
N LEU A 40 3.24 7.13 -1.69
CA LEU A 40 4.30 6.40 -0.98
C LEU A 40 4.40 6.83 0.49
N GLU A 41 4.32 8.13 0.77
CA GLU A 41 4.37 8.65 2.14
C GLU A 41 3.13 8.27 2.94
N GLU A 42 1.96 8.29 2.33
CA GLU A 42 0.73 7.80 2.95
C GLU A 42 0.82 6.31 3.27
N PHE A 43 1.39 5.51 2.36
CA PHE A 43 1.66 4.09 2.60
C PHE A 43 2.60 3.88 3.81
N LEU A 44 3.73 4.58 3.85
CA LEU A 44 4.70 4.47 4.95
C LEU A 44 4.08 4.83 6.30
N LYS A 45 3.13 5.78 6.34
CA LYS A 45 2.38 6.14 7.55
C LYS A 45 1.34 5.10 7.97
N SER A 46 0.79 4.33 7.02
CA SER A 46 -0.36 3.44 7.24
C SER A 46 -0.07 2.18 8.08
N ARG A 47 1.20 1.88 8.40
CA ARG A 47 1.68 0.65 9.07
C ARG A 47 1.27 -0.68 8.40
N LYS A 48 0.65 -0.62 7.21
CA LYS A 48 0.28 -1.79 6.41
C LYS A 48 1.54 -2.46 5.87
N ARG A 49 1.50 -3.79 5.79
CA ARG A 49 2.57 -4.59 5.18
C ARG A 49 2.25 -4.91 3.73
N VAL A 50 3.30 -5.23 3.00
CA VAL A 50 3.28 -5.55 1.57
C VAL A 50 4.12 -6.79 1.38
N HIS A 51 3.77 -7.63 0.41
CA HIS A 51 4.56 -8.81 0.10
C HIS A 51 5.82 -8.43 -0.67
N LYS A 52 6.91 -9.16 -0.46
CA LYS A 52 8.20 -8.92 -1.13
C LYS A 52 8.06 -8.83 -2.66
N TRP A 53 7.27 -9.72 -3.27
CA TRP A 53 7.07 -9.72 -4.71
C TRP A 53 6.40 -8.44 -5.23
N GLU A 54 5.50 -7.83 -4.44
CA GLU A 54 4.83 -6.57 -4.80
C GLU A 54 5.80 -5.40 -4.73
N VAL A 55 6.71 -5.42 -3.74
CA VAL A 55 7.81 -4.47 -3.62
C VAL A 55 8.74 -4.56 -4.83
N ASP A 56 9.17 -5.77 -5.21
CA ASP A 56 10.02 -5.98 -6.39
C ASP A 56 9.38 -5.45 -7.68
N VAL A 57 8.08 -5.73 -7.89
CA VAL A 57 7.32 -5.19 -9.04
C VAL A 57 7.24 -3.66 -9.00
N SER A 58 7.01 -3.09 -7.81
CA SER A 58 6.94 -1.64 -7.62
C SER A 58 8.27 -0.97 -7.95
N ILE A 59 9.39 -1.53 -7.48
CA ILE A 59 10.75 -1.04 -7.77
C ILE A 59 11.03 -1.10 -9.27
N ARG A 60 10.75 -2.23 -9.95
CA ARG A 60 10.95 -2.36 -11.40
C ARG A 60 10.16 -1.30 -12.17
N ARG A 61 8.89 -1.08 -11.79
CA ARG A 61 8.03 -0.10 -12.45
C ARG A 61 8.47 1.34 -12.22
N LEU A 62 8.92 1.67 -11.00
CA LEU A 62 9.47 2.98 -10.67
C LEU A 62 10.78 3.26 -11.43
N ARG A 63 11.68 2.27 -11.50
CA ARG A 63 12.93 2.38 -12.28
C ARG A 63 12.67 2.54 -13.78
N GLY A 64 11.71 1.79 -14.34
CA GLY A 64 11.29 1.93 -15.73
C GLY A 64 10.80 3.34 -16.08
N GLN A 65 10.18 4.04 -15.13
CA GLN A 65 9.77 5.44 -15.29
C GLN A 65 10.81 6.46 -14.82
N LYS A 66 12.07 6.07 -14.62
CA LYS A 66 13.17 6.92 -14.12
C LYS A 66 12.90 7.59 -12.76
N LYS A 67 12.05 6.99 -11.92
CA LYS A 67 11.70 7.46 -10.57
C LYS A 67 12.56 6.78 -9.51
N PHE A 68 13.87 7.07 -9.53
CA PHE A 68 14.83 6.43 -8.65
C PHE A 68 14.66 6.81 -7.18
N ARG A 69 14.35 8.07 -6.88
CA ARG A 69 14.12 8.52 -5.48
C ARG A 69 13.00 7.75 -4.79
N PRO A 70 11.78 7.65 -5.36
CA PRO A 70 10.74 6.80 -4.79
C PRO A 70 11.16 5.32 -4.71
N ALA A 71 11.84 4.78 -5.72
CA ALA A 71 12.27 3.38 -5.74
C ALA A 71 13.23 3.02 -4.60
N LEU A 72 14.08 3.97 -4.17
CA LEU A 72 14.99 3.81 -3.04
C LEU A 72 14.29 3.96 -1.68
N LYS A 73 13.13 4.62 -1.64
CA LYS A 73 12.35 4.89 -0.42
C LYS A 73 11.31 3.79 -0.12
N VAL A 74 11.09 2.86 -1.06
CA VAL A 74 10.23 1.68 -0.82
C VAL A 74 10.95 0.73 0.17
N PRO A 75 10.29 0.29 1.25
CA PRO A 75 10.88 -0.59 2.26
C PRO A 75 10.97 -2.05 1.80
#